data_AF-A0A241WBI1-F1
#
_entry.id   AF-A0A241WBI1-F1
#
_cell.length_a   1.000
_cell.length_b   1.000
_cell.length_c   1.000
_cell.angle_alpha   90.00
_cell.angle_beta   90.00
_cell.angle_gamma   90.00
#
_symmetry.space_group_name_H-M   'P 1'
#
loop_
_entity.id
_entity.type
_entity.pdbx_description
1 polymer ?
#
loop_
_entity_poly.entity_id
_entity_poly.type
_entity_poly.pdbx_seq_one_letter_code
_entity_poly.pdbx_strand_id
1 'polypeptide(L)'
;MFIFPKGMSFMPLIAIIFVMQASYAKTDASAEISKSCIKANPLAAGDTSAELIDLYTQLCDKKNKQNLEQLTDFKISIAQNYQENGNNLKALQALNQLRSLNINTPKMTDIEFLAGTSISQNALNHMRTVELRSISENNYQPAKELAETIRYAQPVILSQKDKAYSEPTSKKKSAKKTSVSSSKGSSNKKKAETGKISASKLLKTSSTAAPAKEQILKASAASSASPFDAFNKK
;
A
#
# COMPACT_ATOMS: atom_id res chain seq x y z
N MET A 1 73.92 22.72 55.08
CA MET A 1 74.08 23.97 54.31
C MET A 1 73.63 23.68 52.88
N PHE A 2 72.92 24.61 52.24
CA PHE A 2 72.29 24.55 50.89
C PHE A 2 70.98 23.75 50.82
N ILE A 3 69.80 24.37 51.04
CA ILE A 3 68.98 25.30 50.22
C ILE A 3 68.05 24.55 49.25
N PHE A 4 66.74 24.59 49.56
CA PHE A 4 65.64 24.24 48.67
C PHE A 4 65.42 25.30 47.58
N PRO A 5 64.84 24.90 46.43
CA PRO A 5 63.71 25.63 45.86
C PRO A 5 62.51 24.67 45.66
N LYS A 6 61.37 24.97 46.28
CA LYS A 6 60.20 25.62 45.65
C LYS A 6 59.64 24.83 44.45
N GLY A 7 58.47 24.20 44.65
CA GLY A 7 57.68 23.66 43.56
C GLY A 7 56.45 22.86 43.99
N MET A 8 55.42 23.58 44.44
CA MET A 8 53.98 23.25 44.37
C MET A 8 53.52 21.79 44.49
N SER A 9 52.89 21.49 45.62
CA SER A 9 51.96 20.38 45.81
C SER A 9 50.65 20.64 45.05
N PHE A 10 50.17 19.66 44.27
CA PHE A 10 48.75 19.45 43.99
C PHE A 10 48.50 17.98 43.61
N MET A 11 48.13 17.17 44.59
CA MET A 11 47.11 16.13 44.42
C MET A 11 45.79 16.75 44.87
N PRO A 12 44.62 16.45 44.26
CA PRO A 12 44.08 15.09 44.36
C PRO A 12 43.13 14.62 43.23
N LEU A 13 42.74 13.35 43.32
CA LEU A 13 41.43 12.75 42.97
C LEU A 13 40.85 12.98 41.57
N ILE A 14 40.68 11.88 40.81
CA ILE A 14 39.37 11.31 40.43
C ILE A 14 39.64 9.90 39.89
N ALA A 15 39.40 8.92 40.74
CA ALA A 15 39.05 7.57 40.34
C ALA A 15 37.52 7.51 40.35
N ILE A 16 36.87 7.62 39.19
CA ILE A 16 35.44 7.36 39.07
C ILE A 16 35.15 6.55 37.80
N ILE A 17 35.02 5.24 38.02
CA ILE A 17 33.91 4.39 37.58
C ILE A 17 33.81 4.13 36.06
N PHE A 18 34.44 3.02 35.69
CA PHE A 18 34.07 2.18 34.55
C PHE A 18 32.77 1.43 34.92
N VAL A 19 31.60 2.00 34.63
CA VAL A 19 30.31 1.30 34.78
C VAL A 19 29.64 1.16 33.43
N MET A 20 29.57 -0.11 33.02
CA MET A 20 28.53 -0.73 32.21
C MET A 20 27.86 0.17 31.15
N GLN A 21 28.43 0.16 29.94
CA GLN A 21 27.58 0.09 28.75
C GLN A 21 27.03 -1.33 28.72
N ALA A 22 25.89 -1.55 29.40
CA ALA A 22 25.10 -2.76 29.21
C ALA A 22 24.69 -2.77 27.72
N SER A 23 25.39 -3.60 26.96
CA SER A 23 24.99 -3.96 25.61
C SER A 23 23.58 -4.54 25.72
N TYR A 24 22.58 -3.83 25.19
CA TYR A 24 21.37 -4.50 24.71
C TYR A 24 21.74 -5.23 23.43
N ALA A 25 22.61 -6.22 23.54
CA ALA A 25 22.66 -7.30 22.59
C ALA A 25 21.39 -8.11 22.85
N LYS A 26 20.27 -7.71 22.20
CA LYS A 26 19.28 -8.71 21.80
C LYS A 26 20.10 -9.73 21.03
N THR A 27 20.23 -10.90 21.64
CA THR A 27 20.96 -12.04 21.13
C THR A 27 20.61 -12.18 19.65
N ASP A 28 21.63 -12.16 18.79
CA ASP A 28 21.55 -12.39 17.34
C ASP A 28 21.11 -13.83 17.04
N ALA A 29 19.96 -14.24 17.56
CA ALA A 29 19.10 -15.13 16.82
C ALA A 29 18.54 -14.26 15.71
N SER A 30 18.85 -14.61 14.45
CA SER A 30 18.18 -14.09 13.26
C SER A 30 16.73 -13.80 13.64
N ALA A 31 16.32 -12.52 13.65
CA ALA A 31 15.01 -12.14 14.15
C ALA A 31 13.99 -12.85 13.26
N GLU A 32 13.31 -13.87 13.77
CA GLU A 32 12.39 -14.70 13.00
C GLU A 32 10.97 -14.53 13.53
N ILE A 33 10.02 -14.56 12.62
CA ILE A 33 8.60 -14.54 12.97
C ILE A 33 8.27 -15.84 13.70
N SER A 34 7.72 -15.73 14.91
CA SER A 34 7.39 -16.90 15.73
C SER A 34 6.47 -17.89 15.00
N LYS A 35 6.71 -19.19 15.17
CA LYS A 35 5.92 -20.27 14.52
C LYS A 35 4.42 -20.17 14.79
N SER A 36 4.02 -19.73 15.98
CA SER A 36 2.62 -19.52 16.34
C SER A 36 1.99 -18.36 15.56
N CYS A 37 2.74 -17.29 15.32
CA CYS A 37 2.30 -16.16 14.50
C CYS A 37 2.12 -16.57 13.04
N ILE A 38 3.05 -17.35 12.47
CA ILE A 38 2.96 -17.90 11.12
C ILE A 38 1.73 -18.81 10.97
N LYS A 39 1.43 -19.63 11.99
CA LYS A 39 0.23 -20.48 11.97
C LYS A 39 -1.07 -19.67 11.85
N ALA A 40 -1.12 -18.48 12.46
CA ALA A 40 -2.26 -17.58 12.37
C ALA A 40 -2.25 -16.69 11.11
N ASN A 41 -1.05 -16.40 10.58
CA ASN A 41 -0.82 -15.54 9.43
C ASN A 41 0.07 -16.28 8.43
N PRO A 42 -0.49 -17.20 7.62
CA PRO A 42 0.31 -18.04 6.72
C PRO A 42 1.06 -17.26 5.64
N LEU A 43 0.63 -16.03 5.31
CA LEU A 43 1.37 -15.15 4.41
C LEU A 43 2.76 -14.77 4.96
N ALA A 44 2.94 -14.78 6.28
CA ALA A 44 4.22 -14.46 6.93
C ALA A 44 5.33 -15.50 6.66
N ALA A 45 4.97 -16.68 6.14
CA ALA A 45 5.93 -17.74 5.91
C ALA A 45 7.03 -17.30 4.92
N GLY A 46 8.28 -17.50 5.32
CA GLY A 46 9.46 -17.16 4.52
C GLY A 46 9.83 -15.68 4.51
N ASP A 47 9.13 -14.81 5.25
CA ASP A 47 9.51 -13.40 5.37
C ASP A 47 10.73 -13.23 6.25
N THR A 48 11.70 -12.45 5.76
CA THR A 48 13.00 -12.22 6.40
C THR A 48 13.35 -10.74 6.57
N SER A 49 12.52 -9.82 6.07
CA SER A 49 12.80 -8.38 6.22
C SER A 49 12.58 -7.96 7.67
N ALA A 50 13.53 -7.23 8.24
CA ALA A 50 13.49 -6.81 9.64
C ALA A 50 12.20 -6.04 9.98
N GLU A 51 11.71 -5.25 9.02
CA GLU A 51 10.47 -4.49 9.16
C GLU A 51 9.22 -5.38 9.17
N LEU A 52 9.13 -6.40 8.30
CA LEU A 52 8.03 -7.37 8.35
C LEU A 52 8.07 -8.17 9.64
N ILE A 53 9.26 -8.59 10.08
CA ILE A 53 9.43 -9.33 11.33
C ILE A 53 8.91 -8.50 12.51
N ASP A 54 9.23 -7.21 12.56
CA ASP A 54 8.72 -6.30 13.59
C ASP A 54 7.21 -6.12 13.51
N LEU A 55 6.67 -5.83 12.32
CA LEU A 55 5.22 -5.69 12.10
C LEU A 55 4.44 -6.95 12.51
N TYR A 56 4.92 -8.15 12.15
CA TYR A 56 4.30 -9.40 12.57
C TYR A 56 4.45 -9.67 14.07
N THR A 57 5.57 -9.28 14.66
CA THR A 57 5.77 -9.37 16.12
C THR A 57 4.73 -8.50 16.84
N GLN A 58 4.51 -7.28 16.37
CA GLN A 58 3.50 -6.38 16.93
C GLN A 58 2.07 -6.88 16.68
N LEU A 59 1.78 -7.41 15.48
CA LEU A 59 0.47 -7.97 15.13
C LEU A 59 0.11 -9.18 16.00
N CYS A 60 1.10 -10.00 16.35
CA CYS A 60 0.91 -11.24 17.11
C CYS A 60 1.07 -11.06 18.64
N ASP A 61 1.48 -9.87 19.11
CA ASP A 61 1.53 -9.57 20.53
C ASP A 61 0.11 -9.62 21.13
N LYS A 62 -0.02 -10.38 22.22
CA LYS A 62 -1.29 -10.51 22.97
C LYS A 62 -1.79 -9.18 23.50
N LYS A 63 -0.90 -8.22 23.77
CA LYS A 63 -1.23 -6.88 24.28
C LYS A 63 -2.02 -6.06 23.25
N ASN A 64 -1.72 -6.21 21.97
CA ASN A 64 -2.35 -5.45 20.89
C ASN A 64 -3.69 -6.04 20.45
N LYS A 65 -4.06 -7.24 20.93
CA LYS A 65 -5.27 -7.95 20.49
C LYS A 65 -6.58 -7.23 20.79
N GLN A 66 -6.58 -6.31 21.76
CA GLN A 66 -7.80 -5.61 22.17
C GLN A 66 -8.09 -4.36 21.34
N ASN A 67 -7.11 -3.84 20.59
CA ASN A 67 -7.28 -2.65 19.76
C ASN A 67 -7.44 -3.06 18.28
N LEU A 68 -8.69 -3.16 17.85
CA LEU A 68 -9.02 -3.58 16.47
C LEU A 68 -8.49 -2.61 15.41
N GLU A 69 -8.49 -1.31 15.70
CA GLU A 69 -7.97 -0.28 14.81
C GLU A 69 -6.46 -0.47 14.60
N GLN A 70 -5.71 -0.61 15.69
CA GLN A 70 -4.27 -0.83 15.63
C GLN A 70 -3.90 -2.14 14.92
N LEU A 71 -4.65 -3.22 15.15
CA LEU A 71 -4.47 -4.48 14.41
C LEU A 71 -4.70 -4.31 12.90
N THR A 72 -5.68 -3.48 12.54
CA THR A 72 -5.98 -3.16 11.15
C THR A 72 -4.83 -2.37 10.53
N ASP A 73 -4.30 -1.39 11.25
CA ASP A 73 -3.15 -0.60 10.79
C ASP A 73 -1.90 -1.45 10.59
N PHE A 74 -1.62 -2.40 11.48
CA PHE A 74 -0.53 -3.36 11.28
C PHE A 74 -0.72 -4.20 10.02
N LYS A 75 -1.92 -4.72 9.79
CA LYS A 75 -2.23 -5.51 8.59
C LYS A 75 -2.09 -4.69 7.30
N ILE A 76 -2.54 -3.44 7.30
CA ILE A 76 -2.37 -2.53 6.16
C ILE A 76 -0.89 -2.21 5.94
N SER A 77 -0.13 -1.99 7.01
CA SER A 77 1.30 -1.70 6.94
C SER A 77 2.11 -2.89 6.42
N ILE A 78 1.73 -4.13 6.77
CA ILE A 78 2.30 -5.35 6.19
C ILE A 78 2.04 -5.41 4.68
N ALA A 79 0.79 -5.12 4.24
CA ALA A 79 0.47 -5.10 2.81
C ALA A 79 1.26 -4.03 2.05
N GLN A 80 1.43 -2.84 2.65
CA GLN A 80 2.25 -1.77 2.12
C GLN A 80 3.71 -2.20 1.99
N ASN A 81 4.28 -2.80 3.04
CA ASN A 81 5.67 -3.24 3.03
C ASN A 81 5.91 -4.30 1.94
N TYR A 82 4.98 -5.25 1.75
CA TYR A 82 5.06 -6.18 0.61
C TYR A 82 5.10 -5.45 -0.73
N GLN A 83 4.28 -4.41 -0.93
CA GLN A 83 4.26 -3.66 -2.17
C GLN A 83 5.57 -2.89 -2.38
N GLU A 84 6.07 -2.21 -1.35
CA GLU A 84 7.31 -1.41 -1.41
C GLU A 84 8.54 -2.28 -1.70
N ASN A 85 8.55 -3.53 -1.23
CA ASN A 85 9.61 -4.50 -1.49
C ASN A 85 9.40 -5.31 -2.79
N GLY A 86 8.45 -4.94 -3.64
CA GLY A 86 8.19 -5.61 -4.92
C GLY A 86 7.48 -6.98 -4.80
N ASN A 87 7.09 -7.39 -3.59
CA ASN A 87 6.27 -8.58 -3.32
C ASN A 87 4.79 -8.32 -3.63
N ASN A 88 4.51 -7.76 -4.81
CA ASN A 88 3.21 -7.21 -5.20
C ASN A 88 2.07 -8.24 -5.13
N LEU A 89 2.31 -9.50 -5.50
CA LEU A 89 1.30 -10.56 -5.38
C LEU A 89 0.95 -10.84 -3.91
N LYS A 90 1.94 -10.81 -3.03
CA LYS A 90 1.78 -10.99 -1.58
C LYS A 90 1.03 -9.81 -0.96
N ALA A 91 1.30 -8.60 -1.43
CA ALA A 91 0.55 -7.39 -1.07
C ALA A 91 -0.95 -7.54 -1.44
N LEU A 92 -1.26 -7.93 -2.67
CA LEU A 92 -2.65 -8.15 -3.11
C LEU A 92 -3.36 -9.25 -2.29
N GLN A 93 -2.65 -10.33 -1.94
CA GLN A 93 -3.18 -11.37 -1.05
C GLN A 93 -3.51 -10.82 0.34
N ALA A 94 -2.63 -9.99 0.92
CA ALA A 94 -2.87 -9.34 2.20
C ALA A 94 -4.06 -8.37 2.15
N LEU A 95 -4.22 -7.61 1.07
CA LEU A 95 -5.39 -6.73 0.88
C LEU A 95 -6.69 -7.53 0.76
N ASN A 96 -6.68 -8.68 0.08
CA ASN A 96 -7.86 -9.55 -0.01
C ASN A 96 -8.26 -10.12 1.36
N GLN A 97 -7.30 -10.40 2.25
CA GLN A 97 -7.58 -10.79 3.63
C GLN A 97 -8.21 -9.64 4.44
N LEU A 98 -7.82 -8.39 4.20
CA LEU A 98 -8.46 -7.24 4.84
C LEU A 98 -9.90 -7.05 4.34
N ARG A 99 -10.12 -7.20 3.03
CA ARG A 99 -11.47 -7.09 2.43
C ARG A 99 -12.42 -8.19 2.88
N SER A 100 -11.94 -9.41 3.10
CA SER A 100 -12.77 -10.49 3.65
C SER A 100 -13.23 -10.19 5.09
N LEU A 101 -12.58 -9.25 5.78
CA LEU A 101 -12.99 -8.71 7.08
C LEU A 101 -13.85 -7.44 6.95
N ASN A 102 -14.32 -7.09 5.75
CA ASN A 102 -15.03 -5.85 5.43
C ASN A 102 -14.23 -4.57 5.73
N ILE A 103 -12.90 -4.64 5.73
CA ILE A 103 -12.03 -3.47 5.87
C ILE A 103 -11.73 -2.94 4.48
N ASN A 104 -12.00 -1.65 4.26
CA ASN A 104 -11.67 -0.96 3.02
C ASN A 104 -11.27 0.49 3.33
N THR A 105 -10.02 0.86 3.04
CA THR A 105 -9.49 2.21 3.29
C THR A 105 -8.85 2.75 2.02
N PRO A 106 -8.77 4.08 1.83
CA PRO A 106 -8.09 4.67 0.67
C PRO A 106 -6.66 4.17 0.50
N LYS A 107 -5.92 4.02 1.62
CA LYS A 107 -4.57 3.47 1.64
C LYS A 107 -4.48 2.06 1.02
N MET A 108 -5.50 1.22 1.20
CA MET A 108 -5.56 -0.09 0.56
C MET A 108 -5.71 0.00 -0.95
N THR A 109 -6.51 0.96 -1.45
CA THR A 109 -6.65 1.22 -2.88
C THR A 109 -5.34 1.72 -3.48
N ASP A 110 -4.62 2.58 -2.76
CA ASP A 110 -3.29 3.06 -3.19
C ASP A 110 -2.30 1.90 -3.31
N ILE A 111 -2.23 1.03 -2.29
CA ILE A 111 -1.36 -0.16 -2.31
C ILE A 111 -1.75 -1.11 -3.46
N GLU A 112 -3.04 -1.35 -3.68
CA GLU A 112 -3.52 -2.19 -4.78
C GLU A 112 -3.14 -1.62 -6.14
N PHE A 113 -3.33 -0.32 -6.34
CA PHE A 113 -2.99 0.35 -7.58
C PHE A 113 -1.49 0.29 -7.86
N LEU A 114 -0.65 0.56 -6.86
CA LEU A 114 0.81 0.47 -6.98
C LEU A 114 1.27 -0.96 -7.26
N ALA A 115 0.73 -1.95 -6.54
CA ALA A 115 1.04 -3.36 -6.77
C ALA A 115 0.63 -3.83 -8.17
N GLY A 116 -0.58 -3.50 -8.62
CA GLY A 116 -1.09 -3.82 -9.95
C GLY A 116 -0.29 -3.16 -11.06
N THR A 117 0.13 -1.91 -10.88
CA THR A 117 0.99 -1.18 -11.82
C THR A 117 2.35 -1.84 -11.92
N SER A 118 2.97 -2.20 -10.79
CA SER A 118 4.27 -2.87 -10.76
C SER A 118 4.24 -4.25 -11.45
N ILE A 119 3.18 -5.04 -11.22
CA ILE A 119 2.96 -6.33 -11.91
C ILE A 119 2.84 -6.11 -13.42
N SER A 120 2.02 -5.16 -13.85
CA SER A 120 1.79 -4.85 -15.26
C SER A 120 3.08 -4.40 -15.95
N GLN A 121 3.86 -3.55 -15.28
CA GLN A 121 5.15 -3.08 -15.77
C GLN A 121 6.16 -4.23 -15.90
N ASN A 122 6.21 -5.15 -14.92
CA ASN A 122 7.10 -6.31 -14.99
C ASN A 122 6.72 -7.22 -16.16
N ALA A 123 5.42 -7.51 -16.34
CA ALA A 123 4.94 -8.27 -17.47
C ALA A 123 5.31 -7.60 -18.80
N LEU A 124 5.12 -6.29 -18.94
CA LEU A 124 5.51 -5.55 -20.13
C LEU A 124 7.02 -5.60 -20.38
N ASN A 125 7.83 -5.48 -19.33
CA ASN A 125 9.28 -5.60 -19.44
C ASN A 125 9.65 -7.00 -19.94
N HIS A 126 9.08 -8.07 -19.36
CA HIS A 126 9.31 -9.44 -19.81
C HIS A 126 8.95 -9.63 -21.30
N MET A 127 7.80 -9.11 -21.73
CA MET A 127 7.40 -9.16 -23.15
C MET A 127 8.43 -8.48 -24.05
N ARG A 128 9.01 -7.36 -23.61
CA ARG A 128 9.95 -6.56 -24.40
C ARG A 128 11.38 -7.08 -24.38
N THR A 129 11.85 -7.63 -23.26
CA THR A 129 13.27 -7.97 -23.07
C THR A 129 13.55 -9.46 -23.15
N VAL A 130 12.58 -10.30 -22.78
CA VAL A 130 12.73 -11.77 -22.78
C VAL A 130 12.03 -12.36 -24.00
N GLU A 131 10.76 -12.01 -24.23
CA GLU A 131 9.98 -12.53 -25.37
C GLU A 131 10.21 -11.74 -26.67
N LEU A 132 10.86 -10.57 -26.60
CA LEU A 132 11.17 -9.68 -27.73
C LEU A 132 9.96 -9.39 -28.64
N ARG A 133 8.77 -9.25 -28.06
CA ARG A 133 7.54 -9.00 -28.81
C ARG A 133 6.83 -7.73 -28.36
N SER A 134 5.98 -7.22 -29.25
CA SER A 134 5.07 -6.13 -28.91
C SER A 134 3.88 -6.64 -28.07
N ILE A 135 3.15 -5.69 -27.51
CA ILE A 135 1.78 -5.89 -27.07
C ILE A 135 0.94 -6.27 -28.31
N SER A 136 0.00 -7.18 -28.15
CA SER A 136 -0.97 -7.60 -29.17
C SER A 136 -2.22 -6.71 -29.16
N GLU A 137 -3.12 -6.88 -30.13
CA GLU A 137 -4.37 -6.11 -30.16
C GLU A 137 -5.22 -6.32 -28.88
N ASN A 138 -5.31 -7.56 -28.41
CA ASN A 138 -6.18 -7.95 -27.29
C ASN A 138 -5.75 -7.33 -25.94
N ASN A 139 -4.46 -7.08 -25.75
CA ASN A 139 -3.91 -6.47 -24.53
C ASN A 139 -3.56 -5.00 -24.71
N TYR A 140 -3.53 -4.48 -25.95
CA TYR A 140 -3.31 -3.06 -26.21
C TYR A 140 -4.48 -2.20 -25.75
N GLN A 141 -5.72 -2.58 -26.10
CA GLN A 141 -6.90 -1.80 -25.75
C GLN A 141 -7.08 -1.57 -24.24
N PRO A 142 -7.03 -2.60 -23.36
CA PRO A 142 -7.12 -2.38 -21.92
C PRO A 142 -5.92 -1.61 -21.35
N ALA A 143 -4.71 -1.80 -21.90
CA ALA A 143 -3.53 -1.03 -21.47
C ALA A 143 -3.66 0.46 -21.81
N LYS A 144 -4.20 0.78 -22.99
CA LYS A 144 -4.47 2.16 -23.42
C LYS A 144 -5.51 2.83 -22.54
N GLU A 145 -6.60 2.15 -22.21
CA GLU A 145 -7.64 2.67 -21.31
C GLU A 145 -7.09 3.01 -19.93
N LEU A 146 -6.27 2.13 -19.36
CA LEU A 146 -5.59 2.37 -18.09
C LEU A 146 -4.67 3.60 -18.18
N ALA A 147 -3.85 3.69 -19.23
CA ALA A 147 -2.91 4.80 -19.42
C ALA A 147 -3.63 6.17 -19.53
N GLU A 148 -4.73 6.23 -20.29
CA GLU A 148 -5.53 7.45 -20.39
C GLU A 148 -6.21 7.78 -19.06
N THR A 149 -6.80 6.80 -18.37
CA THR A 149 -7.43 7.03 -17.06
C THR A 149 -6.43 7.58 -16.05
N ILE A 150 -5.21 7.04 -16.01
CA ILE A 150 -4.11 7.55 -15.18
C ILE A 150 -3.76 8.99 -15.56
N ARG A 151 -3.68 9.30 -16.86
CA ARG A 151 -3.41 10.67 -17.34
C ARG A 151 -4.47 11.66 -16.89
N TYR A 152 -5.75 11.27 -16.91
CA TYR A 152 -6.85 12.10 -16.42
C TYR A 152 -6.87 12.24 -14.89
N ALA A 153 -6.38 11.23 -14.16
CA ALA A 153 -6.30 11.24 -12.70
C ALA A 153 -5.05 11.95 -12.14
N GLN A 154 -4.26 12.63 -12.99
CA GLN A 154 -3.07 13.34 -12.53
C GLN A 154 -3.42 14.39 -11.45
N PRO A 155 -2.58 14.52 -10.40
CA PRO A 155 -2.82 15.51 -9.37
C PRO A 155 -2.76 16.91 -9.99
N VAL A 156 -3.71 17.77 -9.63
CA VAL A 156 -3.70 19.18 -10.02
C VAL A 156 -2.56 19.86 -9.26
N ILE A 157 -1.44 20.11 -9.93
CA ILE A 157 -0.37 20.93 -9.40
C ILE A 157 -0.85 22.39 -9.51
N LEU A 158 -1.48 22.90 -8.45
CA LEU A 158 -1.72 24.34 -8.32
C LEU A 158 -0.35 25.03 -8.27
N SER A 159 0.03 25.63 -9.38
CA SER A 159 1.25 26.44 -9.45
C SER A 159 1.10 27.57 -8.43
N GLN A 160 2.14 27.81 -7.61
CA GLN A 160 2.15 28.82 -6.54
C GLN A 160 1.81 30.26 -6.99
N LYS A 161 1.67 30.51 -8.30
CA LYS A 161 1.19 31.78 -8.87
C LYS A 161 -0.29 32.08 -8.56
N ASP A 162 -1.11 31.08 -8.24
CA ASP A 162 -2.53 31.30 -7.92
C ASP A 162 -2.76 31.74 -6.47
N LYS A 163 -1.73 31.68 -5.60
CA LYS A 163 -1.81 32.20 -4.23
C LYS A 163 -1.54 33.71 -4.10
N ALA A 164 -1.19 34.39 -5.20
CA ALA A 164 -0.87 35.82 -5.20
C ALA A 164 -2.06 36.74 -5.57
N TYR A 165 -3.24 36.19 -5.88
CA TYR A 165 -4.41 36.98 -6.28
C TYR A 165 -5.64 36.63 -5.44
N SER A 166 -5.55 36.82 -4.12
CA SER A 166 -6.73 36.87 -3.24
C SER A 166 -6.37 37.58 -1.94
N GLU A 167 -5.86 38.81 -2.05
CA GLU A 167 -5.85 39.74 -0.92
C GLU A 167 -6.82 40.88 -1.23
N PRO A 168 -8.04 40.89 -0.68
CA PRO A 168 -8.92 42.03 -0.80
C PRO A 168 -8.35 43.17 0.06
N THR A 169 -7.84 44.20 -0.63
CA THR A 169 -7.41 45.47 -0.04
C THR A 169 -8.58 46.12 0.71
N SER A 170 -8.60 45.88 2.02
CA SER A 170 -9.54 46.48 2.95
C SER A 170 -9.14 47.94 3.19
N LYS A 171 -9.57 48.85 2.31
CA LYS A 171 -9.48 50.29 2.56
C LYS A 171 -10.36 50.65 3.76
N LYS A 172 -9.72 50.92 4.90
CA LYS A 172 -10.32 51.60 6.06
C LYS A 172 -10.90 52.94 5.58
N LYS A 173 -12.22 53.11 5.69
CA LYS A 173 -12.87 54.43 5.68
C LYS A 173 -13.65 54.60 6.98
N SER A 174 -13.43 55.76 7.57
CA SER A 174 -13.68 56.13 8.96
C SER A 174 -15.16 56.10 9.37
N ALA A 175 -15.37 55.90 10.67
CA ALA A 175 -16.64 55.78 11.35
C ALA A 175 -17.52 57.05 11.26
N LYS A 176 -18.85 56.85 11.12
CA LYS A 176 -19.85 57.78 11.66
C LYS A 176 -21.07 57.02 12.18
N LYS A 177 -21.58 57.56 13.29
CA LYS A 177 -22.41 57.00 14.36
C LYS A 177 -23.89 56.72 14.02
N THR A 178 -24.40 55.66 14.65
CA THR A 178 -25.68 55.49 15.38
C THR A 178 -27.02 55.94 14.77
N SER A 179 -27.95 54.99 14.57
CA SER A 179 -29.33 55.00 15.13
C SER A 179 -30.09 53.73 14.66
N VAL A 180 -30.51 52.86 15.60
CA VAL A 180 -31.87 52.69 16.16
C VAL A 180 -32.82 51.81 15.31
N SER A 181 -33.47 50.89 16.01
CA SER A 181 -34.75 50.22 15.72
C SER A 181 -34.74 48.83 15.06
N SER A 182 -34.71 47.82 15.93
CA SER A 182 -35.66 46.68 16.01
C SER A 182 -36.74 46.52 14.91
N SER A 183 -36.89 45.30 14.39
CA SER A 183 -38.12 44.51 14.57
C SER A 183 -38.05 43.09 13.94
N LYS A 184 -38.62 42.12 14.67
CA LYS A 184 -39.33 40.89 14.26
C LYS A 184 -38.80 40.15 13.01
N GLY A 185 -38.32 38.92 13.10
CA GLY A 185 -38.94 37.78 13.75
C GLY A 185 -39.63 36.91 12.69
N SER A 186 -39.22 35.65 12.55
CA SER A 186 -40.10 34.48 12.44
C SER A 186 -39.29 33.26 12.02
N SER A 187 -39.21 32.31 12.93
CA SER A 187 -38.82 30.93 12.69
C SER A 187 -39.79 30.27 11.71
N ASN A 188 -39.30 29.46 10.78
CA ASN A 188 -40.11 28.33 10.33
C ASN A 188 -39.28 27.09 10.04
N LYS A 189 -39.77 25.99 10.62
CA LYS A 189 -39.22 24.65 10.68
C LYS A 189 -40.20 23.75 9.94
N LYS A 190 -39.77 22.96 8.96
CA LYS A 190 -40.46 21.75 8.42
C LYS A 190 -39.41 20.99 7.60
N LYS A 191 -38.91 19.84 8.06
CA LYS A 191 -39.46 18.48 8.23
C LYS A 191 -39.41 17.67 6.93
N ALA A 192 -38.78 16.51 7.08
CA ALA A 192 -38.48 15.46 6.12
C ALA A 192 -39.69 14.86 5.41
N GLU A 193 -39.43 14.22 4.25
CA GLU A 193 -40.29 13.17 3.73
C GLU A 193 -39.49 12.06 3.03
N THR A 194 -39.93 10.84 3.30
CA THR A 194 -39.36 9.55 2.95
C THR A 194 -39.94 9.09 1.61
N GLY A 195 -39.10 8.60 0.70
CA GLY A 195 -39.52 7.99 -0.57
C GLY A 195 -39.10 6.53 -0.66
N LYS A 196 -40.08 5.64 -0.84
CA LYS A 196 -40.02 4.17 -0.78
C LYS A 196 -39.51 3.54 -2.07
N ILE A 197 -38.80 2.43 -1.87
CA ILE A 197 -38.54 1.22 -2.70
C ILE A 197 -39.45 1.03 -3.93
N SER A 198 -38.84 0.63 -5.06
CA SER A 198 -39.47 -0.28 -6.03
C SER A 198 -38.46 -1.32 -6.53
N ALA A 199 -38.80 -2.59 -6.31
CA ALA A 199 -38.14 -3.76 -6.84
C ALA A 199 -38.98 -4.34 -7.99
N SER A 200 -38.32 -4.78 -9.05
CA SER A 200 -38.84 -5.64 -10.12
C SER A 200 -37.61 -6.19 -10.87
N LYS A 201 -37.50 -7.45 -11.31
CA LYS A 201 -38.33 -8.64 -11.22
C LYS A 201 -37.41 -9.79 -11.66
N LEU A 202 -37.51 -10.94 -11.00
CA LEU A 202 -36.94 -12.22 -11.40
C LEU A 202 -37.21 -12.55 -12.89
N LEU A 203 -36.20 -13.07 -13.59
CA LEU A 203 -36.42 -14.18 -14.53
C LEU A 203 -35.67 -15.41 -14.03
N LYS A 204 -36.43 -16.49 -13.97
CA LYS A 204 -36.08 -17.82 -13.48
C LYS A 204 -36.27 -18.73 -14.70
N THR A 205 -35.20 -19.37 -15.16
CA THR A 205 -35.33 -20.57 -16.00
C THR A 205 -34.32 -21.61 -15.52
N SER A 206 -34.87 -22.79 -15.33
CA SER A 206 -34.38 -23.97 -14.63
C SER A 206 -33.42 -24.85 -15.43
N SER A 207 -32.56 -25.58 -14.68
CA SER A 207 -32.18 -27.01 -14.83
C SER A 207 -31.71 -27.49 -16.23
N THR A 208 -30.60 -28.21 -16.42
CA THR A 208 -30.30 -29.56 -15.89
C THR A 208 -28.87 -29.98 -16.30
N ALA A 209 -28.34 -30.98 -15.62
CA ALA A 209 -26.96 -31.49 -15.62
C ALA A 209 -26.48 -32.29 -16.87
N ALA A 210 -25.14 -32.47 -16.87
CA ALA A 210 -24.35 -33.66 -17.29
C ALA A 210 -23.40 -33.50 -18.51
N PRO A 211 -22.25 -34.21 -18.51
CA PRO A 211 -20.97 -33.69 -18.99
C PRO A 211 -20.57 -34.20 -20.39
N ALA A 212 -19.88 -33.36 -21.16
CA ALA A 212 -19.27 -33.76 -22.42
C ALA A 212 -17.82 -34.23 -22.19
N LYS A 213 -17.55 -35.41 -22.73
CA LYS A 213 -16.35 -36.25 -22.63
C LYS A 213 -15.04 -35.56 -23.01
N GLU A 214 -13.99 -36.02 -22.33
CA GLU A 214 -12.59 -36.05 -22.78
C GLU A 214 -12.45 -36.45 -24.26
N GLN A 215 -11.59 -35.74 -24.99
CA GLN A 215 -10.76 -36.34 -26.02
C GLN A 215 -9.30 -36.08 -25.68
N ILE A 216 -8.69 -37.12 -25.11
CA ILE A 216 -7.25 -37.34 -25.09
C ILE A 216 -6.84 -37.67 -26.53
N LEU A 217 -6.06 -36.82 -27.18
CA LEU A 217 -5.24 -37.23 -28.32
C LEU A 217 -3.79 -37.36 -27.87
N LYS A 218 -3.36 -38.61 -27.98
CA LYS A 218 -2.10 -39.22 -27.61
C LYS A 218 -0.98 -38.68 -28.49
N ALA A 219 0.15 -38.36 -27.87
CA ALA A 219 1.41 -38.08 -28.54
C ALA A 219 1.88 -39.28 -29.38
N SER A 220 2.43 -39.01 -30.57
CA SER A 220 3.30 -39.92 -31.32
C SER A 220 4.19 -39.15 -32.29
N ALA A 221 5.49 -39.13 -31.94
CA ALA A 221 6.68 -39.20 -32.80
C ALA A 221 6.87 -38.20 -33.96
N ALA A 222 7.89 -37.35 -33.76
CA ALA A 222 8.97 -36.98 -34.67
C ALA A 222 8.67 -36.80 -36.17
N SER A 223 8.74 -35.56 -36.63
CA SER A 223 9.32 -35.25 -37.94
C SER A 223 10.03 -33.90 -37.86
N SER A 224 11.36 -33.95 -37.74
CA SER A 224 12.25 -32.81 -37.85
C SER A 224 12.37 -32.41 -39.32
N ALA A 225 11.45 -31.60 -39.82
CA ALA A 225 11.63 -30.87 -41.06
C ALA A 225 11.99 -29.42 -40.72
N SER A 226 13.19 -29.01 -41.14
CA SER A 226 13.73 -27.68 -40.89
C SER A 226 13.01 -26.67 -41.79
N PRO A 227 12.68 -25.45 -41.32
CA PRO A 227 11.87 -24.47 -42.06
C PRO A 227 12.56 -23.87 -43.30
N PHE A 228 13.76 -24.33 -43.66
CA PHE A 228 14.56 -23.82 -44.77
C PHE A 228 14.55 -24.71 -46.02
N ASP A 229 13.90 -25.87 -46.00
CA ASP A 229 13.86 -26.79 -47.17
C ASP A 229 13.06 -26.24 -48.38
N ALA A 230 12.32 -25.13 -48.21
CA ALA A 230 11.58 -24.49 -49.29
C ALA A 230 12.45 -23.73 -50.30
N PHE A 231 13.75 -23.54 -50.04
CA PHE A 231 14.65 -22.75 -50.90
C PHE A 231 15.56 -23.55 -51.83
N ASN A 232 15.42 -24.88 -51.87
CA ASN A 232 16.37 -25.75 -52.59
C ASN A 232 15.76 -26.52 -53.77
N LYS A 233 14.97 -25.83 -54.62
CA LYS A 233 14.63 -26.32 -55.96
C LYS A 233 15.08 -25.31 -57.01
N LYS A 234 16.19 -25.65 -57.67
CA LYS A 234 16.56 -25.14 -59.01
C LYS A 234 15.71 -25.82 -60.07
#